data_AF-A0A661C2P9-F1
#
_entry.id   AF-A0A661C2P9-F1
#
_cell.length_a   1.000
_cell.length_b   1.000
_cell.length_c   1.000
_cell.angle_alpha   90.00
_cell.angle_beta   90.00
_cell.angle_gamma   90.00
#
_symmetry.space_group_name_H-M   'P 1'
#
loop_
_entity.id
_entity.type
_entity.pdbx_description
1 polymer ?
#
loop_
_entity_poly.entity_id
_entity_poly.type
_entity_poly.pdbx_seq_one_letter_code
_entity_poly.pdbx_strand_id
1 'polypeptide(L)'
;MVTLNTNSKTKLPAHELAFEWAWQAVKEKNWEAAAHRWEVLRQGYPSHPATWLQNAIAHIETGDFEHAEYLLSHARQEFPDHPQTLTESAFLAIRKKECDTAEGYLQQARHKHPDAVQTWLKSSECAEEIGQLAKATEYSEKACQCSPDLPGPYIQYAELAMRNKQWEQALERWKKLRLLFPNLHVGYIRAADAARHLNRPKEARQLILAQQYDTSILDNDSQNEGLQSKTLQSDKVSKQHNGHTSITRLLNLIWAKAIFNLRSEDHHNYLSYVWWILEPLIHMAIYYLVFGYLLQRGGENFPVFLLTGLIPWMWFMKAVSSSSNSIIAGQHLLLQVDLPSIVFPLVSLVQSTLKQIPVFILLFAFLWLHNITPSANWWALLPVITVQILLTIAFASMVAALVPFMRDLTYLVPTGLTLLMFLSGIFYDYRMIPVEWQSAFLMNPVAFLLQCYRDIFIGNSLPDLQTLGWWGIGSAVTCIGLAYAYKRLRYVYPRVLME
;
A
#
# COMPACT_ATOMS: atom_id res chain seq x y z
N MET A 1 13.86 -0.09 -50.68
CA MET A 1 13.90 -1.28 -51.57
C MET A 1 15.15 -2.08 -51.27
N VAL A 2 15.05 -3.10 -50.42
CA VAL A 2 16.08 -4.14 -50.28
C VAL A 2 15.52 -5.36 -51.00
N THR A 3 16.03 -5.63 -52.20
CA THR A 3 15.67 -6.81 -52.99
C THR A 3 16.22 -8.05 -52.30
N LEU A 4 15.34 -8.84 -51.67
CA LEU A 4 15.70 -10.15 -51.14
C LEU A 4 15.96 -11.12 -52.30
N ASN A 5 17.20 -11.60 -52.34
CA ASN A 5 17.75 -12.50 -53.33
C ASN A 5 17.06 -13.88 -53.24
N THR A 6 16.41 -14.30 -54.32
CA THR A 6 15.54 -15.47 -54.42
C THR A 6 16.27 -16.78 -54.72
N ASN A 7 17.38 -17.09 -54.04
CA ASN A 7 18.12 -18.33 -54.36
C ASN A 7 18.87 -19.05 -53.22
N SER A 8 18.44 -18.92 -51.97
CA SER A 8 18.80 -19.88 -50.94
C SER A 8 17.55 -20.49 -50.32
N LYS A 9 17.43 -21.82 -50.35
CA LYS A 9 16.57 -22.60 -49.46
C LYS A 9 17.08 -22.47 -48.01
N THR A 10 17.22 -21.24 -47.52
CA THR A 10 17.24 -20.95 -46.09
C THR A 10 15.87 -21.35 -45.60
N LYS A 11 15.79 -22.47 -44.88
CA LYS A 11 14.59 -22.85 -44.11
C LYS A 11 14.15 -21.59 -43.39
N LEU A 12 12.99 -21.08 -43.78
CA LEU A 12 12.33 -19.99 -43.06
C LEU A 12 12.37 -20.35 -41.57
N PRO A 13 12.66 -19.38 -40.67
CA PRO A 13 12.70 -19.64 -39.23
C PRO A 13 11.40 -20.32 -38.77
N ALA A 14 11.41 -20.96 -37.61
CA ALA A 14 10.17 -21.49 -37.05
C ALA A 14 9.11 -20.37 -37.01
N HIS A 15 7.90 -20.66 -37.49
CA HIS A 15 6.82 -19.67 -37.66
C HIS A 15 6.54 -18.90 -36.36
N GLU A 16 6.72 -19.54 -35.20
CA GLU A 16 6.58 -18.93 -33.87
C GLU A 16 7.52 -17.74 -33.65
N LEU A 17 8.83 -17.91 -33.85
CA LEU A 17 9.83 -16.84 -33.70
C LEU A 17 9.61 -15.70 -34.71
N ALA A 18 9.19 -16.05 -35.93
CA ALA A 18 8.91 -15.07 -36.97
C ALA A 18 7.68 -14.21 -36.61
N PHE A 19 6.65 -14.81 -36.00
CA PHE A 19 5.45 -14.10 -35.59
C PHE A 19 5.66 -13.29 -34.32
N GLU A 20 6.53 -13.71 -33.40
CA GLU A 20 6.89 -12.90 -32.23
C GLU A 20 7.43 -11.52 -32.61
N TRP A 21 8.23 -11.44 -33.68
CA TRP A 21 8.74 -10.17 -34.20
C TRP A 21 7.63 -9.21 -34.64
N ALA A 22 6.57 -9.71 -35.27
CA ALA A 22 5.42 -8.89 -35.65
C ALA A 22 4.51 -8.58 -34.44
N TRP A 23 4.31 -9.54 -33.55
CA TRP A 23 3.58 -9.35 -32.30
C TRP A 23 4.22 -8.31 -31.38
N GLN A 24 5.54 -8.17 -31.41
CA GLN A 24 6.23 -7.12 -30.65
C GLN A 24 5.79 -5.71 -31.12
N ALA A 25 5.69 -5.47 -32.43
CA ALA A 25 5.22 -4.19 -32.95
C ALA A 25 3.76 -3.90 -32.55
N VAL A 26 2.91 -4.94 -32.54
CA VAL A 26 1.53 -4.85 -32.06
C VAL A 26 1.48 -4.49 -30.56
N LYS A 27 2.34 -5.10 -29.73
CA LYS A 27 2.45 -4.79 -28.29
C LYS A 27 2.93 -3.35 -28.03
N GLU A 28 3.85 -2.86 -28.85
CA GLU A 28 4.35 -1.48 -28.82
C GLU A 28 3.33 -0.47 -29.38
N LYS A 29 2.18 -0.94 -29.88
CA LYS A 29 1.14 -0.13 -30.57
C LYS A 29 1.66 0.63 -31.78
N ASN A 30 2.75 0.16 -32.38
CA ASN A 30 3.30 0.72 -33.61
C ASN A 30 2.66 0.00 -34.81
N TRP A 31 1.48 0.45 -35.21
CA TRP A 31 0.64 -0.21 -36.21
C TRP A 31 1.22 -0.15 -37.63
N GLU A 32 1.90 0.93 -38.00
CA GLU A 32 2.60 1.02 -39.29
C GLU A 32 3.73 -0.01 -39.41
N ALA A 33 4.54 -0.12 -38.35
CA ALA A 33 5.58 -1.15 -38.29
C ALA A 33 4.96 -2.55 -38.27
N ALA A 34 3.85 -2.75 -37.55
CA ALA A 34 3.14 -4.03 -37.51
C ALA A 34 2.63 -4.43 -38.90
N ALA A 35 1.99 -3.51 -39.64
CA ALA A 35 1.49 -3.76 -41.00
C ALA A 35 2.63 -4.21 -41.93
N HIS A 36 3.74 -3.48 -41.94
CA HIS A 36 4.91 -3.84 -42.75
C HIS A 36 5.51 -5.20 -42.33
N ARG A 37 5.63 -5.48 -41.03
CA ARG A 37 6.17 -6.76 -40.53
C ARG A 37 5.26 -7.93 -40.93
N TRP A 38 3.95 -7.78 -40.79
CA TRP A 38 2.98 -8.79 -41.20
C TRP A 38 2.94 -8.96 -42.72
N GLU A 39 3.22 -7.92 -43.50
CA GLU A 39 3.32 -8.01 -44.95
C GLU A 39 4.53 -8.85 -45.40
N VAL A 40 5.69 -8.65 -44.77
CA VAL A 40 6.87 -9.48 -45.00
C VAL A 40 6.60 -10.94 -44.61
N LEU A 41 5.94 -11.17 -43.47
CA LEU A 41 5.59 -12.52 -43.02
C LEU A 41 4.58 -13.20 -43.96
N ARG A 42 3.65 -12.46 -44.53
CA ARG A 42 2.70 -12.98 -45.52
C ARG A 42 3.39 -13.49 -46.79
N GLN A 43 4.48 -12.84 -47.24
CA GLN A 43 5.28 -13.33 -48.37
C GLN A 43 6.01 -14.65 -48.04
N GLY A 44 6.44 -14.83 -46.79
CA GLY A 44 7.11 -16.04 -46.33
C GLY A 44 6.18 -17.20 -45.96
N TYR A 45 4.99 -16.91 -45.43
CA TYR A 45 4.02 -17.90 -44.93
C TYR A 45 2.59 -17.62 -45.41
N PRO A 46 2.34 -17.63 -46.74
CA PRO A 46 1.06 -17.22 -47.31
C PRO A 46 -0.11 -18.14 -46.93
N SER A 47 0.17 -19.40 -46.58
CA SER A 47 -0.85 -20.39 -46.20
C SER A 47 -1.31 -20.28 -44.73
N HIS A 48 -0.76 -19.35 -43.94
CA HIS A 48 -1.09 -19.23 -42.53
C HIS A 48 -2.14 -18.11 -42.28
N PRO A 49 -3.32 -18.39 -41.70
CA PRO A 49 -4.41 -17.42 -41.52
C PRO A 49 -4.00 -16.14 -40.78
N ALA A 50 -3.19 -16.29 -39.72
CA ALA A 50 -2.72 -15.16 -38.91
C ALA A 50 -1.98 -14.08 -39.72
N THR A 51 -1.25 -14.45 -40.79
CA THR A 51 -0.52 -13.47 -41.60
C THR A 51 -1.43 -12.55 -42.41
N TRP A 52 -2.62 -13.02 -42.77
CA TRP A 52 -3.63 -12.21 -43.44
C TRP A 52 -4.48 -11.43 -42.45
N LEU A 53 -4.92 -12.08 -41.37
CA LEU A 53 -5.80 -11.49 -40.37
C LEU A 53 -5.11 -10.41 -39.54
N GLN A 54 -3.91 -10.66 -39.03
CA GLN A 54 -3.18 -9.67 -38.22
C GLN A 54 -2.67 -8.50 -39.07
N ASN A 55 -2.37 -8.76 -40.35
CA ASN A 55 -2.06 -7.71 -41.31
C ASN A 55 -3.28 -6.81 -41.56
N ALA A 56 -4.45 -7.41 -41.80
CA ALA A 56 -5.70 -6.66 -41.93
C ALA A 56 -5.98 -5.82 -40.68
N ILE A 57 -5.85 -6.40 -39.47
CA ILE A 57 -6.05 -5.67 -38.20
C ILE A 57 -5.11 -4.46 -38.11
N ALA A 58 -3.83 -4.61 -38.48
CA ALA A 58 -2.90 -3.50 -38.49
C ALA A 58 -3.34 -2.38 -39.45
N HIS A 59 -3.82 -2.72 -40.65
CA HIS A 59 -4.35 -1.73 -41.60
C HIS A 59 -5.62 -1.03 -41.08
N ILE A 60 -6.52 -1.77 -40.43
CA ILE A 60 -7.72 -1.20 -39.78
C ILE A 60 -7.33 -0.14 -38.76
N GLU A 61 -6.34 -0.40 -37.91
CA GLU A 61 -5.89 0.54 -36.89
C GLU A 61 -5.13 1.74 -37.47
N THR A 62 -4.48 1.59 -38.63
CA THR A 62 -3.89 2.73 -39.37
C THR A 62 -4.91 3.56 -40.16
N GLY A 63 -6.16 3.09 -40.28
CA GLY A 63 -7.23 3.75 -41.01
C GLY A 63 -7.28 3.47 -42.52
N ASP A 64 -6.46 2.52 -43.01
CA ASP A 64 -6.46 2.10 -44.41
C ASP A 64 -7.48 0.98 -44.64
N PHE A 65 -8.74 1.38 -44.76
CA PHE A 65 -9.86 0.45 -44.83
C PHE A 65 -9.98 -0.29 -46.17
N GLU A 66 -9.39 0.23 -47.24
CA GLU A 66 -9.42 -0.43 -48.55
C GLU A 66 -8.48 -1.63 -48.58
N HIS A 67 -7.23 -1.45 -48.12
CA HIS A 67 -6.28 -2.56 -48.01
C HIS A 67 -6.75 -3.61 -46.99
N ALA A 68 -7.35 -3.18 -45.87
CA ALA A 68 -7.95 -4.09 -44.91
C ALA A 68 -9.06 -4.95 -45.53
N GLU A 69 -9.96 -4.37 -46.33
CA GLU A 69 -11.02 -5.12 -47.00
C GLU A 69 -10.46 -6.12 -48.00
N TYR A 70 -9.45 -5.72 -48.79
CA TYR A 70 -8.78 -6.61 -49.73
C TYR A 70 -8.20 -7.84 -49.02
N LEU A 71 -7.45 -7.63 -47.92
CA LEU A 71 -6.85 -8.70 -47.13
C LEU A 71 -7.90 -9.62 -46.50
N LEU A 72 -8.99 -9.06 -45.96
CA LEU A 72 -10.07 -9.84 -45.36
C LEU A 72 -10.88 -10.60 -46.40
N SER A 73 -11.09 -10.04 -47.59
CA SER A 73 -11.79 -10.73 -48.68
C SER A 73 -11.03 -11.97 -49.15
N HIS A 74 -9.70 -11.87 -49.27
CA HIS A 74 -8.83 -13.03 -49.53
C HIS A 74 -8.87 -14.02 -48.37
N ALA A 75 -8.77 -13.57 -47.13
CA ALA A 75 -8.83 -14.45 -45.97
C ALA A 75 -10.15 -15.22 -45.87
N ARG A 76 -11.28 -14.61 -46.26
CA ARG A 76 -12.60 -15.26 -46.32
C ARG A 76 -12.68 -16.37 -47.39
N GLN A 77 -11.98 -16.20 -48.51
CA GLN A 77 -11.96 -17.19 -49.61
C GLN A 77 -11.03 -18.36 -49.29
N GLU A 78 -9.83 -18.08 -48.78
CA GLU A 78 -8.81 -19.09 -48.51
C GLU A 78 -9.03 -19.84 -47.19
N PHE A 79 -9.62 -19.18 -46.18
CA PHE A 79 -9.81 -19.74 -44.83
C PHE A 79 -11.28 -19.63 -44.35
N PRO A 80 -12.27 -20.19 -45.09
CA PRO A 80 -13.69 -19.99 -44.83
C PRO A 80 -14.21 -20.56 -43.50
N ASP A 81 -13.45 -21.47 -42.88
CA ASP A 81 -13.79 -22.14 -41.62
C ASP A 81 -13.05 -21.54 -40.40
N HIS A 82 -12.25 -20.49 -40.58
CA HIS A 82 -11.55 -19.85 -39.47
C HIS A 82 -12.42 -18.75 -38.84
N PRO A 83 -12.75 -18.82 -37.54
CA PRO A 83 -13.75 -17.94 -36.91
C PRO A 83 -13.39 -16.45 -37.00
N GLN A 84 -12.10 -16.12 -36.84
CA GLN A 84 -11.65 -14.72 -36.87
C GLN A 84 -11.83 -14.04 -38.24
N THR A 85 -11.97 -14.78 -39.35
CA THR A 85 -12.13 -14.15 -40.68
C THR A 85 -13.39 -13.30 -40.78
N LEU A 86 -14.52 -13.88 -40.36
CA LEU A 86 -15.81 -13.19 -40.31
C LEU A 86 -15.87 -12.18 -39.18
N THR A 87 -15.27 -12.49 -38.02
CA THR A 87 -15.23 -11.60 -36.86
C THR A 87 -14.38 -10.34 -37.10
N GLU A 88 -13.30 -10.41 -37.89
CA GLU A 88 -12.52 -9.24 -38.30
C GLU A 88 -13.17 -8.48 -39.47
N SER A 89 -13.87 -9.17 -40.37
CA SER A 89 -14.71 -8.52 -41.40
C SER A 89 -15.83 -7.69 -40.78
N ALA A 90 -16.48 -8.22 -39.75
CA ALA A 90 -17.46 -7.47 -38.97
C ALA A 90 -16.83 -6.26 -38.26
N PHE A 91 -15.61 -6.41 -37.71
CA PHE A 91 -14.91 -5.31 -37.06
C PHE A 91 -14.57 -4.16 -38.02
N LEU A 92 -14.13 -4.49 -39.24
CA LEU A 92 -13.92 -3.49 -40.28
C LEU A 92 -15.22 -2.74 -40.61
N ALA A 93 -16.34 -3.46 -40.75
CA ALA A 93 -17.65 -2.86 -41.00
C ALA A 93 -18.09 -1.94 -39.84
N ILE A 94 -17.85 -2.33 -38.58
CA ILE A 94 -18.10 -1.48 -37.40
C ILE A 94 -17.27 -0.19 -37.48
N ARG A 95 -15.97 -0.29 -37.82
CA ARG A 95 -15.09 0.89 -37.98
C ARG A 95 -15.54 1.82 -39.12
N LYS A 96 -16.10 1.26 -40.19
CA LYS A 96 -16.74 2.01 -41.29
C LYS A 96 -18.13 2.58 -40.92
N LYS A 97 -18.66 2.27 -39.72
CA LYS A 97 -20.02 2.60 -39.26
C LYS A 97 -21.14 1.95 -40.08
N GLU A 98 -20.86 0.81 -40.69
CA GLU A 98 -21.80 0.03 -41.50
C GLU A 98 -22.41 -1.12 -40.67
N CYS A 99 -23.15 -0.78 -39.61
CA CYS A 99 -23.60 -1.74 -38.59
C CYS A 99 -24.47 -2.88 -39.16
N ASP A 100 -25.27 -2.64 -40.20
CA ASP A 100 -26.11 -3.67 -40.83
C ASP A 100 -25.27 -4.77 -41.50
N THR A 101 -24.18 -4.38 -42.16
CA THR A 101 -23.25 -5.34 -42.79
C THR A 101 -22.45 -6.10 -41.74
N ALA A 102 -22.06 -5.43 -40.66
CA ALA A 102 -21.37 -6.04 -39.52
C ALA A 102 -22.23 -7.13 -38.87
N GLU A 103 -23.51 -6.86 -38.62
CA GLU A 103 -24.43 -7.84 -38.05
C GLU A 103 -24.64 -9.05 -38.96
N GLY A 104 -24.66 -8.85 -40.28
CA GLY A 104 -24.70 -9.93 -41.26
C GLY A 104 -23.49 -10.87 -41.15
N TYR A 105 -22.28 -10.32 -41.06
CA TYR A 105 -21.06 -11.13 -40.87
C TYR A 105 -21.02 -11.83 -39.51
N LEU A 106 -21.45 -11.15 -38.44
CA LEU A 106 -21.52 -11.73 -37.10
C LEU A 106 -22.55 -12.85 -37.02
N GLN A 107 -23.71 -12.71 -37.67
CA GLN A 107 -24.71 -13.76 -37.72
C GLN A 107 -24.17 -15.03 -38.41
N GLN A 108 -23.46 -14.87 -39.53
CA GLN A 108 -22.80 -15.98 -40.21
C GLN A 108 -21.72 -16.62 -39.32
N ALA A 109 -20.92 -15.80 -38.64
CA ALA A 109 -19.89 -16.27 -37.72
C ALA A 109 -20.49 -17.07 -36.54
N ARG A 110 -21.62 -16.63 -35.98
CA ARG A 110 -22.34 -17.34 -34.90
C ARG A 110 -22.92 -18.67 -35.36
N HIS A 111 -23.42 -18.73 -36.60
CA HIS A 111 -23.93 -19.99 -37.16
C HIS A 111 -22.82 -21.00 -37.42
N LYS A 112 -21.65 -20.55 -37.89
CA LYS A 112 -20.49 -21.43 -38.15
C LYS A 112 -19.76 -21.84 -36.87
N HIS A 113 -19.63 -20.93 -35.91
CA HIS A 113 -18.88 -21.14 -34.67
C HIS A 113 -19.67 -20.62 -33.46
N PRO A 114 -20.65 -21.40 -32.96
CA PRO A 114 -21.51 -20.99 -31.85
C PRO A 114 -20.74 -20.81 -30.53
N ASP A 115 -19.60 -21.49 -30.35
CA ASP A 115 -18.81 -21.42 -29.11
C ASP A 115 -17.78 -20.28 -29.10
N ALA A 116 -17.66 -19.53 -30.20
CA ALA A 116 -16.67 -18.46 -30.32
C ALA A 116 -17.08 -17.21 -29.51
N VAL A 117 -16.54 -17.07 -28.30
CA VAL A 117 -16.78 -15.95 -27.38
C VAL A 117 -16.60 -14.59 -28.04
N GLN A 118 -15.51 -14.40 -28.78
CA GLN A 118 -15.18 -13.13 -29.43
C GLN A 118 -16.26 -12.68 -30.42
N THR A 119 -16.94 -13.62 -31.08
CA THR A 119 -18.05 -13.33 -31.99
C THR A 119 -19.26 -12.79 -31.22
N TRP A 120 -19.59 -13.39 -30.08
CA TRP A 120 -20.70 -12.91 -29.24
C TRP A 120 -20.41 -11.54 -28.60
N LEU A 121 -19.16 -11.31 -28.17
CA LEU A 121 -18.73 -10.00 -27.64
C LEU A 121 -18.85 -8.90 -28.69
N LYS A 122 -18.29 -9.10 -29.90
CA LYS A 122 -18.43 -8.12 -31.00
C LYS A 122 -19.89 -7.93 -31.43
N SER A 123 -20.72 -8.98 -31.36
CA SER A 123 -22.17 -8.86 -31.60
C SER A 123 -22.86 -7.99 -30.56
N SER A 124 -22.46 -8.10 -29.29
CA SER A 124 -22.98 -7.27 -28.21
C SER A 124 -22.62 -5.79 -28.43
N GLU A 125 -21.38 -5.50 -28.80
CA GLU A 125 -20.90 -4.15 -29.12
C GLU A 125 -21.65 -3.55 -30.32
N CYS A 126 -21.82 -4.30 -31.40
CA CYS A 126 -22.58 -3.86 -32.57
C CYS A 126 -24.05 -3.58 -32.22
N ALA A 127 -24.69 -4.43 -31.42
CA ALA A 127 -26.06 -4.21 -30.95
C ALA A 127 -26.19 -2.99 -30.01
N GLU A 128 -25.15 -2.70 -29.21
CA GLU A 128 -25.07 -1.48 -28.38
C GLU A 128 -25.04 -0.22 -29.25
N GLU A 129 -24.21 -0.19 -30.30
CA GLU A 129 -24.09 0.96 -31.22
C GLU A 129 -25.39 1.23 -31.99
N ILE A 130 -26.13 0.18 -32.38
CA ILE A 130 -27.44 0.30 -33.02
C ILE A 130 -28.53 0.74 -32.02
N GLY A 131 -28.24 0.73 -30.71
CA GLY A 131 -29.18 1.07 -29.64
C GLY A 131 -30.13 -0.07 -29.25
N GLN A 132 -29.87 -1.30 -29.69
CA GLN A 132 -30.66 -2.50 -29.36
C GLN A 132 -30.18 -3.14 -28.06
N LEU A 133 -30.38 -2.43 -26.94
CA LEU A 133 -29.85 -2.83 -25.63
C LEU A 133 -30.26 -4.24 -25.17
N ALA A 134 -31.49 -4.66 -25.45
CA ALA A 134 -31.97 -5.99 -25.09
C ALA A 134 -31.19 -7.12 -25.80
N LYS A 135 -30.90 -6.95 -27.09
CA LYS A 135 -30.08 -7.90 -27.84
C LYS A 135 -28.61 -7.85 -27.40
N ALA A 136 -28.09 -6.66 -27.12
CA ALA A 136 -26.74 -6.50 -26.59
C ALA A 136 -26.56 -7.27 -25.27
N THR A 137 -27.53 -7.20 -24.36
CA THR A 137 -27.49 -7.96 -23.11
C THR A 137 -27.58 -9.47 -23.32
N GLU A 138 -28.42 -9.93 -24.24
CA GLU A 138 -28.55 -11.36 -24.58
C GLU A 138 -27.24 -11.92 -25.15
N TYR A 139 -26.60 -11.19 -26.06
CA TYR A 139 -25.33 -11.60 -26.66
C TYR A 139 -24.18 -11.62 -25.64
N SER A 140 -24.13 -10.63 -24.74
CA SER A 140 -23.16 -10.62 -23.64
C SER A 140 -23.37 -11.79 -22.67
N GLU A 141 -24.63 -12.16 -22.37
CA GLU A 141 -24.94 -13.31 -21.52
C GLU A 141 -24.51 -14.63 -22.17
N LYS A 142 -24.79 -14.82 -23.47
CA LYS A 142 -24.32 -15.96 -24.24
C LYS A 142 -22.78 -16.03 -24.27
N ALA A 143 -22.10 -14.89 -24.41
CA ALA A 143 -20.64 -14.86 -24.34
C ALA A 143 -20.09 -15.36 -22.98
N CYS A 144 -20.77 -15.03 -21.87
CA CYS A 144 -20.42 -15.54 -20.54
C CYS A 144 -20.66 -17.05 -20.42
N GLN A 145 -21.73 -17.57 -21.02
CA GLN A 145 -22.04 -19.01 -21.02
C GLN A 145 -21.04 -19.83 -21.82
N CYS A 146 -20.55 -19.32 -22.96
CA CYS A 146 -19.55 -19.99 -23.79
C CYS A 146 -18.17 -20.07 -23.11
N SER A 147 -17.84 -19.20 -22.16
CA SER A 147 -16.58 -19.27 -21.41
C SER A 147 -16.71 -18.78 -19.97
N PRO A 148 -17.16 -19.66 -19.06
CA PRO A 148 -17.29 -19.35 -17.65
C PRO A 148 -15.94 -19.04 -16.97
N ASP A 149 -14.85 -19.59 -17.50
CA ASP A 149 -13.50 -19.51 -16.91
C ASP A 149 -12.75 -18.22 -17.24
N LEU A 150 -13.25 -17.42 -18.18
CA LEU A 150 -12.58 -16.18 -18.62
C LEU A 150 -13.29 -14.95 -18.03
N PRO A 151 -12.54 -13.97 -17.48
CA PRO A 151 -13.14 -12.77 -16.90
C PRO A 151 -13.64 -11.77 -17.96
N GLY A 152 -13.08 -11.79 -19.17
CA GLY A 152 -13.35 -10.81 -20.23
C GLY A 152 -14.84 -10.62 -20.55
N PRO A 153 -15.61 -11.69 -20.82
CA PRO A 153 -17.04 -11.61 -21.08
C PRO A 153 -17.84 -10.99 -19.95
N TYR A 154 -17.54 -11.36 -18.70
CA TYR A 154 -18.21 -10.82 -17.52
C TYR A 154 -17.91 -9.33 -17.31
N ILE A 155 -16.69 -8.88 -17.62
CA ILE A 155 -16.32 -7.45 -17.59
C ILE A 155 -17.16 -6.68 -18.59
N GLN A 156 -17.19 -7.11 -19.86
CA GLN A 156 -17.96 -6.43 -20.90
C GLN A 156 -19.46 -6.42 -20.57
N TYR A 157 -20.00 -7.53 -20.07
CA TYR A 157 -21.40 -7.61 -19.66
C TYR A 157 -21.75 -6.62 -18.54
N ALA A 158 -20.86 -6.43 -17.56
CA ALA A 158 -21.05 -5.46 -16.48
C ALA A 158 -20.84 -4.00 -16.96
N GLU A 159 -19.86 -3.75 -17.82
CA GLU A 159 -19.60 -2.44 -18.43
C GLU A 159 -20.76 -1.99 -19.34
N LEU A 160 -21.43 -2.90 -20.05
CA LEU A 160 -22.63 -2.60 -20.83
C LEU A 160 -23.72 -1.97 -19.94
N ALA A 161 -23.93 -2.48 -18.72
CA ALA A 161 -24.88 -1.88 -17.78
C ALA A 161 -24.39 -0.52 -17.25
N MET A 162 -23.09 -0.35 -17.03
CA MET A 162 -22.49 0.93 -16.62
C MET A 162 -22.70 2.02 -17.66
N ARG A 163 -22.41 1.74 -18.94
CA ARG A 163 -22.57 2.68 -20.06
C ARG A 163 -24.02 3.15 -20.23
N ASN A 164 -24.95 2.21 -20.04
CA ASN A 164 -26.39 2.48 -20.12
C ASN A 164 -26.99 3.05 -18.84
N LYS A 165 -26.17 3.45 -17.85
CA LYS A 165 -26.58 4.03 -16.55
C LYS A 165 -27.54 3.12 -15.75
N GLN A 166 -27.49 1.81 -15.98
CA GLN A 166 -28.25 0.81 -15.25
C GLN A 166 -27.47 0.38 -14.01
N TRP A 167 -27.24 1.31 -13.08
CA TRP A 167 -26.30 1.14 -11.95
C TRP A 167 -26.62 -0.06 -11.06
N GLU A 168 -27.90 -0.33 -10.81
CA GLU A 168 -28.34 -1.47 -9.98
C GLU A 168 -27.97 -2.81 -10.64
N GLN A 169 -28.24 -2.93 -11.94
CA GLN A 169 -27.91 -4.13 -12.71
C GLN A 169 -26.39 -4.27 -12.87
N ALA A 170 -25.68 -3.15 -13.01
CA ALA A 170 -24.23 -3.15 -13.05
C ALA A 170 -23.63 -3.70 -11.75
N LEU A 171 -24.13 -3.29 -10.57
CA LEU A 171 -23.69 -3.82 -9.29
C LEU A 171 -23.89 -5.32 -9.17
N GLU A 172 -25.04 -5.84 -9.61
CA GLU A 172 -25.32 -7.27 -9.60
C GLU A 172 -24.37 -8.05 -10.53
N ARG A 173 -24.13 -7.53 -11.74
CA ARG A 173 -23.19 -8.13 -12.70
C ARG A 173 -21.75 -8.11 -12.17
N TRP A 174 -21.31 -7.01 -11.56
CA TRP A 174 -20.00 -6.94 -10.90
C TRP A 174 -19.91 -7.84 -9.67
N LYS A 175 -21.00 -8.06 -8.94
CA LYS A 175 -21.05 -9.06 -7.86
C LYS A 175 -20.84 -10.47 -8.39
N LYS A 176 -21.51 -10.85 -9.49
CA LYS A 176 -21.30 -12.16 -10.16
C LYS A 176 -19.83 -12.35 -10.58
N LEU A 177 -19.23 -11.34 -11.19
CA LEU A 177 -17.81 -11.40 -11.57
C LEU A 177 -16.88 -11.56 -10.36
N ARG A 178 -17.13 -10.87 -9.24
CA ARG A 178 -16.31 -10.98 -8.02
C ARG A 178 -16.42 -12.35 -7.34
N LEU A 179 -17.58 -13.00 -7.44
CA LEU A 179 -17.77 -14.35 -6.91
C LEU A 179 -16.97 -15.38 -7.72
N LEU A 180 -16.90 -15.22 -9.04
CA LEU A 180 -16.15 -16.11 -9.93
C LEU A 180 -14.65 -15.81 -9.94
N PHE A 181 -14.27 -14.53 -9.87
CA PHE A 181 -12.89 -14.06 -9.95
C PHE A 181 -12.55 -13.10 -8.78
N PRO A 182 -12.35 -13.61 -7.55
CA PRO A 182 -12.10 -12.77 -6.37
C PRO A 182 -10.82 -11.93 -6.47
N ASN A 183 -9.80 -12.43 -7.18
CA ASN A 183 -8.51 -11.75 -7.32
C ASN A 183 -8.53 -10.61 -8.35
N LEU A 184 -9.63 -10.42 -9.08
CA LEU A 184 -9.71 -9.43 -10.15
C LEU A 184 -10.12 -8.05 -9.62
N HIS A 185 -9.14 -7.18 -9.39
CA HIS A 185 -9.34 -5.84 -8.81
C HIS A 185 -10.34 -4.95 -9.58
N VAL A 186 -10.40 -5.11 -10.92
CA VAL A 186 -11.31 -4.31 -11.78
C VAL A 186 -12.76 -4.43 -11.30
N GLY A 187 -13.18 -5.62 -10.85
CA GLY A 187 -14.55 -5.86 -10.39
C GLY A 187 -14.93 -5.06 -9.14
N TYR A 188 -13.99 -4.81 -8.23
CA TYR A 188 -14.23 -4.05 -6.99
C TYR A 188 -14.27 -2.55 -7.25
N ILE A 189 -13.34 -2.05 -8.06
CA ILE A 189 -13.24 -0.62 -8.39
C ILE A 189 -14.48 -0.18 -9.15
N ARG A 190 -14.86 -0.92 -10.20
CA ARG A 190 -16.03 -0.59 -11.03
C ARG A 190 -17.35 -0.73 -10.28
N ALA A 191 -17.48 -1.73 -9.40
CA ALA A 191 -18.63 -1.83 -8.51
C ALA A 191 -18.72 -0.64 -7.55
N ALA A 192 -17.59 -0.18 -6.99
CA ALA A 192 -17.57 0.98 -6.11
C ALA A 192 -18.01 2.26 -6.84
N ASP A 193 -17.63 2.42 -8.11
CA ASP A 193 -18.11 3.53 -8.94
C ASP A 193 -19.62 3.46 -9.19
N ALA A 194 -20.16 2.28 -9.49
CA ALA A 194 -21.61 2.07 -9.61
C ALA A 194 -22.36 2.44 -8.32
N ALA A 195 -21.84 2.00 -7.16
CA ALA A 195 -22.41 2.32 -5.85
C ALA A 195 -22.35 3.82 -5.51
N ARG A 196 -21.31 4.53 -5.94
CA ARG A 196 -21.22 6.01 -5.81
C ARG A 196 -22.32 6.71 -6.60
N HIS A 197 -22.59 6.26 -7.83
CA HIS A 197 -23.67 6.80 -8.65
C HIS A 197 -25.07 6.55 -8.06
N LEU A 198 -25.23 5.48 -7.26
CA LEU A 198 -26.44 5.17 -6.50
C LEU A 198 -26.54 5.88 -5.16
N ASN A 199 -25.62 6.80 -4.85
CA ASN A 199 -25.57 7.50 -3.57
C ASN A 199 -25.39 6.54 -2.35
N ARG A 200 -24.70 5.41 -2.55
CA ARG A 200 -24.36 4.42 -1.52
C ARG A 200 -22.86 4.46 -1.15
N PRO A 201 -22.38 5.51 -0.46
CA PRO A 201 -20.95 5.70 -0.18
C PRO A 201 -20.39 4.67 0.81
N LYS A 202 -21.23 4.06 1.65
CA LYS A 202 -20.82 3.00 2.58
C LYS A 202 -20.43 1.72 1.82
N GLU A 203 -21.31 1.28 0.92
CA GLU A 203 -21.09 0.12 0.05
C GLU A 203 -19.86 0.33 -0.84
N ALA A 204 -19.73 1.52 -1.44
CA ALA A 204 -18.55 1.86 -2.24
C ALA A 204 -17.22 1.76 -1.45
N ARG A 205 -17.22 2.17 -0.17
CA ARG A 205 -16.04 2.04 0.70
C ARG A 205 -15.76 0.59 1.06
N GLN A 206 -16.78 -0.20 1.39
CA GLN A 206 -16.63 -1.62 1.68
C GLN A 206 -16.04 -2.37 0.49
N LEU A 207 -16.49 -2.06 -0.74
CA LEU A 207 -15.96 -2.66 -1.97
C LEU A 207 -14.48 -2.35 -2.18
N ILE A 208 -14.03 -1.12 -1.90
CA ILE A 208 -12.61 -0.73 -2.00
C ILE A 208 -11.78 -1.38 -0.89
N LEU A 209 -12.31 -1.46 0.32
CA LEU A 209 -11.63 -2.11 1.45
C LEU A 209 -11.49 -3.62 1.24
N ALA A 210 -12.52 -4.26 0.68
CA ALA A 210 -12.50 -5.68 0.35
C ALA A 210 -11.41 -6.04 -0.68
N GLN A 211 -11.08 -5.11 -1.57
CA GLN A 211 -9.96 -5.25 -2.50
C GLN A 211 -8.60 -5.29 -1.76
N GLN A 212 -8.45 -4.51 -0.68
CA GLN A 212 -7.16 -4.28 -0.02
C GLN A 212 -6.88 -5.25 1.14
N TYR A 213 -7.92 -5.72 1.84
CA TYR A 213 -7.76 -6.36 3.15
C TYR A 213 -8.41 -7.73 3.30
N ASP A 214 -9.31 -8.15 2.39
CA ASP A 214 -9.97 -9.48 2.23
C ASP A 214 -11.49 -9.36 1.96
N THR A 215 -12.07 -10.33 1.23
CA THR A 215 -13.48 -10.34 0.81
C THR A 215 -14.47 -10.58 1.94
N SER A 216 -14.02 -11.12 3.08
CA SER A 216 -14.81 -11.36 4.29
C SER A 216 -15.50 -10.10 4.86
N ILE A 217 -15.00 -8.91 4.51
CA ILE A 217 -15.60 -7.62 4.86
C ILE A 217 -17.01 -7.44 4.26
N LEU A 218 -17.29 -8.10 3.13
CA LEU A 218 -18.56 -7.99 2.40
C LEU A 218 -19.66 -8.92 2.95
N ASP A 219 -19.31 -9.96 3.72
CA ASP A 219 -20.28 -10.97 4.19
C ASP A 219 -21.11 -10.51 5.40
N ASN A 220 -20.61 -9.51 6.15
CA ASN A 220 -21.21 -9.02 7.39
C ASN A 220 -22.59 -8.35 7.26
N ASP A 221 -23.04 -7.99 6.05
CA ASP A 221 -24.33 -7.32 5.85
C ASP A 221 -25.46 -8.25 5.35
N SER A 222 -25.14 -9.45 4.82
CA SER A 222 -26.19 -10.39 4.37
C SER A 222 -27.04 -10.97 5.50
N GLN A 223 -26.57 -10.89 6.75
CA GLN A 223 -27.36 -11.23 7.96
C GLN A 223 -28.14 -10.03 8.53
N ASN A 224 -27.82 -8.79 8.14
CA ASN A 224 -28.40 -7.57 8.74
C ASN A 224 -29.59 -6.99 7.95
N GLU A 225 -29.86 -7.45 6.73
CA GLU A 225 -31.03 -7.00 5.95
C GLU A 225 -32.37 -7.43 6.58
N GLY A 226 -32.39 -8.50 7.38
CA GLY A 226 -33.58 -8.94 8.13
C GLY A 226 -33.94 -8.05 9.32
N LEU A 227 -33.02 -7.21 9.81
CA LEU A 227 -33.26 -6.31 10.95
C LEU A 227 -33.78 -4.92 10.53
N GLN A 228 -33.55 -4.50 9.27
CA GLN A 228 -33.85 -3.15 8.80
C GLN A 228 -35.35 -2.88 8.57
N SER A 229 -36.18 -3.91 8.38
CA SER A 229 -37.63 -3.74 8.25
C SER A 229 -38.32 -3.37 9.57
N LYS A 230 -37.70 -3.63 10.72
CA LYS A 230 -38.22 -3.25 12.06
C LYS A 230 -37.76 -1.87 12.54
N THR A 231 -36.76 -1.26 11.92
CA THR A 231 -36.17 0.01 12.40
C THR A 231 -36.82 1.26 11.78
N LEU A 232 -37.57 1.12 10.68
CA LEU A 232 -38.22 2.23 9.98
C LEU A 232 -39.38 2.90 10.75
N GLN A 233 -39.74 2.40 11.94
CA GLN A 233 -40.77 3.01 12.80
C GLN A 233 -40.25 3.77 14.03
N SER A 234 -38.94 3.74 14.34
CA SER A 234 -38.43 4.44 15.53
C SER A 234 -37.65 5.74 15.27
N ASP A 235 -37.42 6.14 14.02
CA ASP A 235 -36.61 7.34 13.69
C ASP A 235 -37.42 8.65 13.68
N LYS A 236 -38.22 8.86 14.74
CA LYS A 236 -38.75 10.17 15.11
C LYS A 236 -38.51 10.49 16.59
N VAL A 237 -37.36 10.11 17.15
CA VAL A 237 -36.94 10.62 18.46
C VAL A 237 -35.43 10.93 18.48
N SER A 238 -35.15 12.20 18.75
CA SER A 238 -33.91 12.83 19.25
C SER A 238 -32.60 12.70 18.44
N LYS A 239 -32.39 13.73 17.61
CA LYS A 239 -31.08 14.41 17.52
C LYS A 239 -30.57 14.74 18.92
N GLN A 240 -29.66 13.92 19.46
CA GLN A 240 -28.83 14.31 20.60
C GLN A 240 -27.48 13.59 20.51
N HIS A 241 -26.60 14.05 19.60
CA HIS A 241 -25.20 13.65 19.63
C HIS A 241 -24.49 14.49 20.70
N ASN A 242 -24.47 13.96 21.93
CA ASN A 242 -23.79 14.59 23.08
C ASN A 242 -22.27 14.71 22.84
N GLY A 243 -21.76 15.92 23.02
CA GLY A 243 -20.38 16.35 22.77
C GLY A 243 -19.38 16.09 23.90
N HIS A 244 -19.26 14.85 24.38
CA HIS A 244 -18.13 14.40 25.22
C HIS A 244 -17.73 13.00 24.73
N THR A 245 -16.69 12.75 23.93
CA THR A 245 -15.27 12.94 24.25
C THR A 245 -14.43 12.73 22.95
N SER A 246 -13.88 13.80 22.37
CA SER A 246 -13.04 13.71 21.15
C SER A 246 -11.68 13.04 21.42
N ILE A 247 -11.16 13.20 22.65
CA ILE A 247 -9.82 12.71 23.05
C ILE A 247 -9.82 11.19 23.26
N THR A 248 -10.83 10.62 23.91
CA THR A 248 -10.91 9.16 24.15
C THR A 248 -11.01 8.39 22.83
N ARG A 249 -11.77 8.91 21.86
CA ARG A 249 -11.82 8.36 20.51
C ARG A 249 -10.46 8.44 19.83
N LEU A 250 -9.76 9.57 19.93
CA LEU A 250 -8.42 9.73 19.35
C LEU A 250 -7.40 8.78 20.01
N LEU A 251 -7.43 8.62 21.32
CA LEU A 251 -6.59 7.66 22.05
C LEU A 251 -6.91 6.22 21.65
N ASN A 252 -8.19 5.86 21.54
CA ASN A 252 -8.62 4.54 21.07
C ASN A 252 -8.17 4.27 19.63
N LEU A 253 -8.22 5.28 18.74
CA LEU A 253 -7.73 5.17 17.38
C LEU A 253 -6.21 4.97 17.33
N ILE A 254 -5.45 5.75 18.12
CA ILE A 254 -3.99 5.60 18.23
C ILE A 254 -3.65 4.20 18.72
N TRP A 255 -4.31 3.75 19.79
CA TRP A 255 -4.08 2.44 20.38
C TRP A 255 -4.43 1.29 19.42
N ALA A 256 -5.63 1.34 18.82
CA ALA A 256 -6.07 0.33 17.87
C ALA A 256 -5.15 0.25 16.65
N LYS A 257 -4.76 1.41 16.09
CA LYS A 257 -3.84 1.47 14.94
C LYS A 257 -2.44 0.99 15.31
N ALA A 258 -1.95 1.31 16.51
CA ALA A 258 -0.66 0.82 16.98
C ALA A 258 -0.65 -0.72 17.09
N ILE A 259 -1.66 -1.31 17.73
CA ILE A 259 -1.79 -2.77 17.86
C ILE A 259 -1.95 -3.44 16.50
N PHE A 260 -2.79 -2.88 15.63
CA PHE A 260 -3.02 -3.45 14.31
C PHE A 260 -1.73 -3.49 13.48
N ASN A 261 -0.99 -2.39 13.44
CA ASN A 261 0.28 -2.33 12.74
C ASN A 261 1.31 -3.33 13.29
N LEU A 262 1.41 -3.48 14.62
CA LEU A 262 2.28 -4.50 15.22
C LEU A 262 1.91 -5.90 14.74
N ARG A 263 0.63 -6.27 14.83
CA ARG A 263 0.14 -7.57 14.33
C ARG A 263 0.43 -7.76 12.85
N SER A 264 0.26 -6.70 12.03
CA SER A 264 0.53 -6.79 10.59
C SER A 264 2.01 -7.02 10.25
N GLU A 265 2.93 -6.48 11.05
CA GLU A 265 4.37 -6.75 10.91
C GLU A 265 4.71 -8.20 11.29
N ASP A 266 3.98 -8.79 12.25
CA ASP A 266 4.23 -10.14 12.76
C ASP A 266 3.80 -11.25 11.78
N HIS A 267 2.74 -11.03 10.99
CA HIS A 267 2.20 -12.02 10.06
C HIS A 267 3.12 -12.39 8.89
N HIS A 268 4.15 -11.57 8.59
CA HIS A 268 5.11 -11.89 7.53
C HIS A 268 6.34 -12.68 8.00
N ASN A 269 6.64 -12.74 9.31
CA ASN A 269 7.83 -13.44 9.82
C ASN A 269 7.68 -13.85 11.30
N TYR A 270 7.58 -15.15 11.59
CA TYR A 270 7.62 -15.68 12.97
C TYR A 270 8.90 -15.29 13.75
N LEU A 271 9.96 -14.90 13.04
CA LEU A 271 11.25 -14.48 13.61
C LEU A 271 11.25 -13.03 14.13
N SER A 272 10.19 -12.24 13.91
CA SER A 272 10.14 -10.82 14.24
C SER A 272 10.29 -10.51 15.74
N TYR A 273 9.64 -11.29 16.62
CA TYR A 273 9.72 -11.07 18.07
C TYR A 273 11.10 -11.36 18.66
N VAL A 274 11.77 -12.39 18.16
CA VAL A 274 13.13 -12.75 18.58
C VAL A 274 14.09 -11.61 18.27
N TRP A 275 13.90 -10.95 17.13
CA TRP A 275 14.75 -9.84 16.70
C TRP A 275 14.72 -8.65 17.67
N TRP A 276 13.58 -8.38 18.32
CA TRP A 276 13.46 -7.26 19.27
C TRP A 276 14.39 -7.41 20.48
N ILE A 277 14.67 -8.65 20.90
CA ILE A 277 15.57 -8.99 22.01
C ILE A 277 17.00 -9.18 21.52
N LEU A 278 17.15 -9.82 20.35
CA LEU A 278 18.45 -10.12 19.76
C LEU A 278 19.21 -8.86 19.37
N GLU A 279 18.52 -7.85 18.83
CA GLU A 279 19.14 -6.60 18.39
C GLU A 279 19.85 -5.85 19.56
N PRO A 280 19.21 -5.55 20.71
CA PRO A 280 19.90 -4.98 21.87
C PRO A 280 21.09 -5.81 22.38
N LEU A 281 20.97 -7.15 22.36
CA LEU A 281 22.05 -8.04 22.78
C LEU A 281 23.25 -7.96 21.84
N ILE A 282 23.02 -7.90 20.53
CA ILE A 282 24.09 -7.72 19.54
C ILE A 282 24.77 -6.35 19.74
N HIS A 283 23.98 -5.28 19.90
CA HIS A 283 24.55 -3.95 20.15
C HIS A 283 25.37 -3.92 21.45
N MET A 284 24.85 -4.52 22.52
CA MET A 284 25.58 -4.68 23.77
C MET A 284 26.89 -5.44 23.54
N ALA A 285 26.86 -6.58 22.84
CA ALA A 285 28.05 -7.39 22.57
C ALA A 285 29.10 -6.62 21.78
N ILE A 286 28.69 -5.89 20.73
CA ILE A 286 29.57 -5.05 19.90
C ILE A 286 30.21 -3.96 20.76
N TYR A 287 29.40 -3.21 21.52
CA TYR A 287 29.90 -2.11 22.33
C TYR A 287 30.74 -2.59 23.51
N TYR A 288 30.40 -3.73 24.11
CA TYR A 288 31.21 -4.37 25.15
C TYR A 288 32.57 -4.83 24.59
N LEU A 289 32.59 -5.44 23.40
CA LEU A 289 33.83 -5.84 22.73
C LEU A 289 34.73 -4.62 22.49
N VAL A 290 34.18 -3.52 21.99
CA VAL A 290 34.97 -2.32 21.68
C VAL A 290 35.41 -1.56 22.93
N PHE A 291 34.48 -1.18 23.81
CA PHE A 291 34.78 -0.29 24.94
C PHE A 291 35.21 -1.03 26.21
N GLY A 292 34.68 -2.23 26.43
CA GLY A 292 35.00 -3.07 27.57
C GLY A 292 36.29 -3.87 27.34
N TYR A 293 36.33 -4.66 26.27
CA TYR A 293 37.45 -5.57 26.01
C TYR A 293 38.65 -4.91 25.31
N LEU A 294 38.44 -4.22 24.19
CA LEU A 294 39.54 -3.61 23.42
C LEU A 294 40.10 -2.35 24.10
N LEU A 295 39.23 -1.43 24.54
CA LEU A 295 39.64 -0.16 25.13
C LEU A 295 39.81 -0.18 26.65
N GLN A 296 39.40 -1.26 27.33
CA GLN A 296 39.52 -1.46 28.79
C GLN A 296 39.02 -0.28 29.64
N ARG A 297 38.03 0.48 29.15
CA ARG A 297 37.54 1.71 29.83
C ARG A 297 36.39 1.48 30.79
N GLY A 298 35.98 0.23 30.98
CA GLY A 298 34.69 -0.09 31.55
C GLY A 298 34.60 -0.38 33.05
N GLY A 299 35.70 -0.70 33.71
CA GLY A 299 35.68 -1.24 35.08
C GLY A 299 35.02 -2.62 35.20
N GLU A 300 34.93 -3.16 36.42
CA GLU A 300 34.47 -4.55 36.67
C GLU A 300 32.99 -4.79 36.32
N ASN A 301 32.12 -3.77 36.45
CA ASN A 301 30.68 -3.86 36.16
C ASN A 301 30.27 -3.20 34.84
N PHE A 302 31.19 -3.12 33.87
CA PHE A 302 30.91 -2.46 32.59
C PHE A 302 29.69 -2.99 31.83
N PRO A 303 29.43 -4.32 31.76
CA PRO A 303 28.25 -4.83 31.04
C PRO A 303 26.94 -4.26 31.58
N VAL A 304 26.81 -4.16 32.91
CA VAL A 304 25.65 -3.56 33.58
C VAL A 304 25.57 -2.06 33.30
N PHE A 305 26.69 -1.36 33.42
CA PHE A 305 26.79 0.07 33.14
C PHE A 305 26.38 0.41 31.70
N LEU A 306 26.83 -0.40 30.74
CA LEU A 306 26.53 -0.25 29.33
C LEU A 306 25.06 -0.55 29.06
N LEU A 307 24.53 -1.67 29.56
CA LEU A 307 23.16 -2.09 29.27
C LEU A 307 22.11 -1.14 29.85
N THR A 308 22.35 -0.63 31.08
CA THR A 308 21.46 0.34 31.74
C THR A 308 21.40 1.69 31.01
N GLY A 309 22.47 2.09 30.32
CA GLY A 309 22.47 3.27 29.46
C GLY A 309 21.93 3.00 28.05
N LEU A 310 22.27 1.85 27.48
CA LEU A 310 21.96 1.50 26.09
C LEU A 310 20.47 1.27 25.87
N ILE A 311 19.77 0.60 26.79
CA ILE A 311 18.36 0.24 26.62
C ILE A 311 17.44 1.48 26.59
N PRO A 312 17.51 2.42 27.55
CA PRO A 312 16.73 3.66 27.48
C PRO A 312 17.10 4.52 26.26
N TRP A 313 18.37 4.53 25.87
CA TRP A 313 18.83 5.22 24.66
C TRP A 313 18.21 4.61 23.39
N MET A 314 18.27 3.29 23.23
CA MET A 314 17.71 2.60 22.07
C MET A 314 16.21 2.86 21.95
N TRP A 315 15.49 2.92 23.07
CA TRP A 315 14.08 3.29 23.07
C TRP A 315 13.86 4.70 22.50
N PHE A 316 14.60 5.69 23.00
CA PHE A 316 14.52 7.06 22.51
C PHE A 316 14.86 7.16 21.02
N MET A 317 15.98 6.56 20.61
CA MET A 317 16.45 6.57 19.23
C MET A 317 15.43 5.92 18.27
N LYS A 318 14.89 4.75 18.62
CA LYS A 318 13.87 4.05 17.80
C LYS A 318 12.57 4.85 17.70
N ALA A 319 12.10 5.41 18.82
CA ALA A 319 10.88 6.19 18.83
C ALA A 319 11.01 7.47 17.99
N VAL A 320 12.09 8.24 18.15
CA VAL A 320 12.33 9.46 17.37
C VAL A 320 12.49 9.13 15.89
N SER A 321 13.29 8.12 15.54
CA SER A 321 13.54 7.73 14.15
C SER A 321 12.26 7.23 13.47
N SER A 322 11.48 6.38 14.12
CA SER A 322 10.21 5.85 13.55
C SER A 322 9.16 6.94 13.40
N SER A 323 9.00 7.82 14.41
CA SER A 323 8.04 8.91 14.35
C SER A 323 8.41 9.97 13.32
N SER A 324 9.70 10.24 13.10
CA SER A 324 10.18 11.25 12.14
C SER A 324 9.60 11.07 10.73
N ASN A 325 9.48 9.81 10.28
CA ASN A 325 8.99 9.47 8.94
C ASN A 325 7.50 9.07 8.91
N SER A 326 6.83 9.08 10.07
CA SER A 326 5.47 8.56 10.23
C SER A 326 4.40 9.31 9.42
N ILE A 327 4.57 10.63 9.24
CA ILE A 327 3.61 11.46 8.50
C ILE A 327 3.71 11.19 7.00
N ILE A 328 4.94 11.06 6.48
CA ILE A 328 5.19 10.71 5.08
C ILE A 328 4.71 9.28 4.80
N ALA A 329 5.04 8.32 5.66
CA ALA A 329 4.57 6.94 5.52
C ALA A 329 3.03 6.84 5.58
N GLY A 330 2.40 7.72 6.36
CA GLY A 330 0.95 7.82 6.51
C GLY A 330 0.24 8.71 5.48
N GLN A 331 0.94 9.25 4.48
CA GLN A 331 0.41 10.29 3.58
C GLN A 331 -0.89 9.88 2.89
N HIS A 332 -0.99 8.63 2.42
CA HIS A 332 -2.17 8.15 1.71
C HIS A 332 -3.42 8.18 2.59
N LEU A 333 -3.27 7.77 3.85
CA LEU A 333 -4.36 7.79 4.83
C LEU A 333 -4.72 9.22 5.24
N LEU A 334 -3.73 10.11 5.37
CA LEU A 334 -3.94 11.52 5.67
C LEU A 334 -4.72 12.24 4.56
N LEU A 335 -4.51 11.86 3.30
CA LEU A 335 -5.22 12.44 2.14
C LEU A 335 -6.66 11.91 1.98
N GLN A 336 -6.93 10.69 2.45
CA GLN A 336 -8.24 10.04 2.30
C GLN A 336 -9.19 10.29 3.48
N VAL A 337 -8.65 10.48 4.69
CA VAL A 337 -9.42 10.62 5.92
C VAL A 337 -8.96 11.87 6.67
N ASP A 338 -9.89 12.69 7.11
CA ASP A 338 -9.62 13.90 7.89
C ASP A 338 -9.14 13.55 9.32
N LEU A 339 -7.88 13.14 9.43
CA LEU A 339 -7.22 12.80 10.69
C LEU A 339 -6.20 13.90 11.08
N PRO A 340 -6.10 14.25 12.38
CA PRO A 340 -5.02 15.10 12.85
C PRO A 340 -3.64 14.47 12.57
N SER A 341 -2.72 15.21 11.98
CA SER A 341 -1.38 14.69 11.62
C SER A 341 -0.52 14.28 12.82
N ILE A 342 -0.84 14.74 14.03
CA ILE A 342 -0.21 14.29 15.29
C ILE A 342 -0.49 12.81 15.61
N VAL A 343 -1.54 12.22 15.05
CA VAL A 343 -1.88 10.80 15.29
C VAL A 343 -0.77 9.88 14.79
N PHE A 344 -0.12 10.20 13.68
CA PHE A 344 0.92 9.36 13.07
C PHE A 344 2.17 9.22 13.96
N PRO A 345 2.83 10.30 14.43
CA PRO A 345 4.00 10.16 15.29
C PRO A 345 3.65 9.53 16.65
N LEU A 346 2.44 9.75 17.18
CA LEU A 346 1.99 9.10 18.41
C LEU A 346 1.78 7.59 18.25
N VAL A 347 1.21 7.15 17.12
CA VAL A 347 1.09 5.71 16.80
C VAL A 347 2.47 5.05 16.75
N SER A 348 3.43 5.64 16.03
CA SER A 348 4.81 5.12 15.97
C SER A 348 5.49 5.06 17.33
N LEU A 349 5.21 6.04 18.20
CA LEU A 349 5.76 6.08 19.56
C LEU A 349 5.18 4.99 20.46
N VAL A 350 3.86 4.76 20.39
CA VAL A 350 3.20 3.66 21.12
C VAL A 350 3.76 2.33 20.65
N GLN A 351 3.93 2.12 19.35
CA GLN A 351 4.55 0.89 18.81
C GLN A 351 5.96 0.69 19.34
N SER A 352 6.80 1.72 19.28
CA SER A 352 8.18 1.66 19.76
C SER A 352 8.25 1.37 21.26
N THR A 353 7.32 1.94 22.03
CA THR A 353 7.21 1.69 23.47
C THR A 353 6.77 0.26 23.78
N LEU A 354 5.79 -0.28 23.04
CA LEU A 354 5.34 -1.66 23.19
C LEU A 354 6.46 -2.66 22.85
N LYS A 355 7.22 -2.42 21.77
CA LYS A 355 8.40 -3.23 21.40
C LYS A 355 9.50 -3.17 22.45
N GLN A 356 9.57 -2.10 23.24
CA GLN A 356 10.58 -1.92 24.28
C GLN A 356 10.26 -2.66 25.58
N ILE A 357 9.00 -3.02 25.85
CA ILE A 357 8.59 -3.76 27.05
C ILE A 357 9.42 -5.05 27.24
N PRO A 358 9.51 -5.98 26.26
CA PRO A 358 10.33 -7.19 26.41
C PRO A 358 11.83 -6.89 26.61
N VAL A 359 12.33 -5.78 26.06
CA VAL A 359 13.73 -5.35 26.22
C VAL A 359 14.01 -4.85 27.63
N PHE A 360 13.07 -4.13 28.26
CA PHE A 360 13.17 -3.78 29.68
C PHE A 360 13.06 -5.01 30.59
N ILE A 361 12.22 -5.99 30.25
CA ILE A 361 12.17 -7.28 30.98
C ILE A 361 13.53 -7.98 30.93
N LEU A 362 14.18 -8.00 29.75
CA LEU A 362 15.54 -8.51 29.60
C LEU A 362 16.54 -7.74 30.48
N LEU A 363 16.46 -6.40 30.53
CA LEU A 363 17.30 -5.59 31.41
C LEU A 363 17.15 -6.02 32.87
N PHE A 364 15.92 -6.14 33.37
CA PHE A 364 15.68 -6.55 34.76
C PHE A 364 16.19 -7.96 35.04
N ALA A 365 16.00 -8.90 34.10
CA ALA A 365 16.57 -10.25 34.21
C ALA A 365 18.10 -10.21 34.28
N PHE A 366 18.76 -9.38 33.46
CA PHE A 366 20.21 -9.23 33.45
C PHE A 366 20.75 -8.61 34.75
N LEU A 367 20.07 -7.61 35.30
CA LEU A 367 20.41 -7.00 36.59
C LEU A 367 20.31 -8.04 37.72
N TRP A 368 19.26 -8.85 37.71
CA TRP A 368 19.08 -9.89 38.71
C TRP A 368 20.20 -10.95 38.65
N LEU A 369 20.62 -11.36 37.44
CA LEU A 369 21.77 -12.27 37.25
C LEU A 369 23.10 -11.70 37.79
N HIS A 370 23.24 -10.37 37.85
CA HIS A 370 24.42 -9.69 38.40
C HIS A 370 24.28 -9.34 39.89
N ASN A 371 23.34 -9.97 40.61
CA ASN A 371 23.06 -9.74 42.04
C ASN A 371 22.62 -8.32 42.39
N ILE A 372 22.11 -7.55 41.42
CA ILE A 372 21.50 -6.24 41.68
C ILE A 372 20.02 -6.48 41.97
N THR A 373 19.67 -6.48 43.25
CA THR A 373 18.31 -6.77 43.70
C THR A 373 17.41 -5.53 43.68
N PRO A 374 16.09 -5.70 43.46
CA PRO A 374 15.14 -4.60 43.57
C PRO A 374 15.16 -3.97 44.96
N SER A 375 15.54 -2.70 45.03
CA SER A 375 15.51 -1.90 46.25
C SER A 375 14.29 -0.97 46.26
N ALA A 376 13.97 -0.38 47.42
CA ALA A 376 12.89 0.61 47.52
C ALA A 376 13.09 1.81 46.57
N ASN A 377 14.33 2.08 46.16
CA ASN A 377 14.66 3.18 45.24
C ASN A 377 14.22 2.90 43.80
N TRP A 378 13.90 1.65 43.45
CA TRP A 378 13.36 1.32 42.13
C TRP A 378 11.98 1.95 41.88
N TRP A 379 11.25 2.35 42.92
CA TRP A 379 10.03 3.15 42.74
C TRP A 379 10.29 4.51 42.07
N ALA A 380 11.50 5.07 42.22
CA ALA A 380 11.91 6.28 41.52
C ALA A 380 12.06 6.08 40.00
N LEU A 381 11.99 4.85 39.50
CA LEU A 381 12.01 4.56 38.07
C LEU A 381 10.72 4.98 37.36
N LEU A 382 9.58 4.97 38.07
CA LEU A 382 8.29 5.40 37.51
C LEU A 382 8.29 6.87 37.06
N PRO A 383 8.70 7.85 37.88
CA PRO A 383 8.81 9.23 37.41
C PRO A 383 9.88 9.39 36.32
N VAL A 384 10.99 8.66 36.38
CA VAL A 384 12.03 8.71 35.33
C VAL A 384 11.48 8.23 33.98
N ILE A 385 10.79 7.09 33.94
CA ILE A 385 10.12 6.59 32.73
C ILE A 385 9.08 7.59 32.24
N THR A 386 8.31 8.21 33.14
CA THR A 386 7.29 9.18 32.76
C THR A 386 7.91 10.39 32.05
N VAL A 387 9.00 10.94 32.60
CA VAL A 387 9.75 12.03 31.97
C VAL A 387 10.38 11.57 30.65
N GLN A 388 10.95 10.37 30.59
CA GLN A 388 11.48 9.78 29.35
C GLN A 388 10.40 9.69 28.25
N ILE A 389 9.17 9.25 28.59
CA ILE A 389 8.05 9.20 27.63
C ILE A 389 7.70 10.61 27.15
N LEU A 390 7.54 11.57 28.06
CA LEU A 390 7.20 12.94 27.70
C LEU A 390 8.27 13.58 26.81
N LEU A 391 9.54 13.40 27.16
CA LEU A 391 10.68 13.88 26.39
C LEU A 391 10.70 13.25 24.99
N THR A 392 10.49 11.94 24.92
CA THR A 392 10.46 11.20 23.65
C THR A 392 9.29 11.69 22.79
N ILE A 393 8.10 11.90 23.36
CA ILE A 393 6.94 12.45 22.64
C ILE A 393 7.27 13.86 22.10
N ALA A 394 7.88 14.71 22.92
CA ALA A 394 8.24 16.07 22.53
C ALA A 394 9.22 16.07 21.35
N PHE A 395 10.36 15.38 21.47
CA PHE A 395 11.36 15.31 20.41
C PHE A 395 10.85 14.61 19.15
N ALA A 396 10.22 13.44 19.30
CA ALA A 396 9.72 12.66 18.18
C ALA A 396 8.65 13.43 17.39
N SER A 397 7.72 14.09 18.07
CA SER A 397 6.68 14.90 17.42
C SER A 397 7.24 16.19 16.83
N MET A 398 8.23 16.81 17.47
CA MET A 398 8.89 18.00 16.91
C MET A 398 9.58 17.68 15.59
N VAL A 399 10.36 16.58 15.55
CA VAL A 399 11.04 16.14 14.34
C VAL A 399 10.03 15.74 13.26
N ALA A 400 9.00 14.96 13.62
CA ALA A 400 7.96 14.55 12.69
C ALA A 400 7.20 15.73 12.08
N ALA A 401 7.06 16.84 12.80
CA ALA A 401 6.44 18.06 12.28
C ALA A 401 7.29 18.74 11.20
N LEU A 402 8.62 18.64 11.28
CA LEU A 402 9.56 19.33 10.39
C LEU A 402 9.87 18.54 9.12
N VAL A 403 9.94 17.21 9.21
CA VAL A 403 10.33 16.32 8.09
C VAL A 403 9.47 16.52 6.82
N PRO A 404 8.14 16.70 6.88
CA PRO A 404 7.34 16.98 5.68
C PRO A 404 7.73 18.27 4.95
N PHE A 405 8.25 19.28 5.65
CA PHE A 405 8.71 20.54 5.05
C PHE A 405 10.14 20.46 4.52
N MET A 406 10.97 19.62 5.13
CA MET A 406 12.37 19.43 4.78
C MET A 406 12.66 17.95 4.67
N ARG A 407 12.43 17.37 3.47
CA ARG A 407 12.57 15.92 3.21
C ARG A 407 13.97 15.38 3.55
N ASP A 408 15.02 16.21 3.41
CA ASP A 408 16.39 15.83 3.75
C ASP A 408 16.61 15.52 5.25
N LEU A 409 15.72 16.02 6.13
CA LEU A 409 15.77 15.68 7.56
C LEU A 409 15.59 14.19 7.81
N THR A 410 14.97 13.43 6.89
CA THR A 410 14.86 11.96 7.01
C THR A 410 16.22 11.27 7.15
N TYR A 411 17.27 11.80 6.51
CA TYR A 411 18.64 11.27 6.61
C TYR A 411 19.45 11.94 7.73
N LEU A 412 19.17 13.21 8.01
CA LEU A 412 19.86 13.97 9.04
C LEU A 412 19.48 13.49 10.45
N VAL A 413 18.23 13.06 10.66
CA VAL A 413 17.73 12.62 11.98
C VAL A 413 18.49 11.40 12.52
N PRO A 414 18.62 10.27 11.79
CA PRO A 414 19.42 9.13 12.26
C PRO A 414 20.89 9.50 12.54
N THR A 415 21.46 10.37 11.70
CA THR A 415 22.84 10.85 11.86
C THR A 415 23.00 11.69 13.13
N GLY A 416 22.07 12.62 13.37
CA GLY A 416 22.03 13.46 14.57
C GLY A 416 21.80 12.65 15.85
N LEU A 417 20.95 11.61 15.79
CA LEU A 417 20.77 10.67 16.90
C LEU A 417 22.07 9.92 17.19
N THR A 418 22.81 9.48 16.15
CA THR A 418 24.12 8.84 16.33
C THR A 418 25.14 9.78 16.99
N LEU A 419 25.18 11.06 16.60
CA LEU A 419 25.99 12.06 17.27
C LEU A 419 25.59 12.22 18.75
N LEU A 420 24.28 12.36 19.00
CA LEU A 420 23.72 12.52 20.34
C LEU A 420 24.00 11.31 21.23
N MET A 421 24.06 10.10 20.67
CA MET A 421 24.44 8.87 21.36
C MET A 421 25.81 9.01 22.05
N PHE A 422 26.82 9.47 21.30
CA PHE A 422 28.17 9.68 21.83
C PHE A 422 28.21 10.82 22.84
N LEU A 423 27.42 11.87 22.63
CA LEU A 423 27.30 13.02 23.54
C LEU A 423 26.45 12.74 24.78
N SER A 424 25.80 11.58 24.89
CA SER A 424 24.95 11.24 26.04
C SER A 424 25.66 10.38 27.10
N GLY A 425 26.94 10.04 26.89
CA GLY A 425 27.72 9.31 27.90
C GLY A 425 27.24 7.88 28.10
N ILE A 426 26.82 7.20 27.04
CA ILE A 426 26.41 5.78 27.12
C ILE A 426 27.62 4.90 27.46
N PHE A 427 28.79 5.23 26.93
CA PHE A 427 30.00 4.43 27.03
C PHE A 427 30.90 4.80 28.22
N TYR A 428 30.66 5.94 28.87
CA TYR A 428 31.51 6.47 29.95
C TYR A 428 30.70 7.24 30.99
N ASP A 429 31.22 7.35 32.20
CA ASP A 429 30.60 8.14 33.26
C ASP A 429 30.91 9.64 33.06
N TYR A 430 29.93 10.50 33.29
CA TYR A 430 30.10 11.96 33.19
C TYR A 430 31.16 12.47 34.18
N ARG A 431 31.39 11.74 35.28
CA ARG A 431 32.42 12.06 36.29
C ARG A 431 33.85 12.02 35.73
N MET A 432 34.07 11.36 34.60
CA MET A 432 35.38 11.36 33.92
C MET A 432 35.66 12.66 33.15
N ILE A 433 34.64 13.51 32.96
CA ILE A 433 34.74 14.79 32.27
C ILE A 433 35.22 15.85 33.26
N PRO A 434 36.07 16.83 32.85
CA PRO A 434 36.45 17.95 33.70
C PRO A 434 35.24 18.68 34.31
N VAL A 435 35.35 19.10 35.57
CA VAL A 435 34.24 19.62 36.39
C VAL A 435 33.53 20.81 35.72
N GLU A 436 34.26 21.61 34.95
CA GLU A 436 33.74 22.79 34.24
C GLU A 436 32.72 22.41 33.16
N TRP A 437 32.86 21.23 32.54
CA TRP A 437 32.02 20.76 31.45
C TRP A 437 30.90 19.82 31.90
N GLN A 438 30.91 19.36 33.14
CA GLN A 438 29.91 18.42 33.66
C GLN A 438 28.49 19.02 33.63
N SER A 439 28.34 20.30 33.99
CA SER A 439 27.04 20.98 33.95
C SER A 439 26.50 21.14 32.54
N ALA A 440 27.35 21.53 31.58
CA ALA A 440 27.00 21.65 30.16
C ALA A 440 26.62 20.29 29.57
N PHE A 441 27.31 19.22 29.98
CA PHE A 441 27.01 17.85 29.57
C PHE A 441 25.63 17.39 30.07
N LEU A 442 25.30 17.66 31.33
CA LEU A 442 24.00 17.31 31.93
C LEU A 442 22.84 18.20 31.45
N MET A 443 23.13 19.26 30.70
CA MET A 443 22.12 20.02 29.98
C MET A 443 21.52 19.24 28.80
N ASN A 444 22.19 18.16 28.36
CA ASN A 444 21.58 17.18 27.47
C ASN A 444 20.55 16.35 28.27
N PRO A 445 19.24 16.45 27.94
CA PRO A 445 18.21 15.75 28.69
C PRO A 445 18.36 14.23 28.67
N VAL A 446 18.89 13.68 27.56
CA VAL A 446 19.08 12.24 27.45
C VAL A 446 20.24 11.80 28.35
N ALA A 447 21.34 12.56 28.39
CA ALA A 447 22.45 12.30 29.30
C ALA A 447 22.00 12.30 30.77
N PHE A 448 21.19 13.30 31.15
CA PHE A 448 20.59 13.39 32.48
C PHE A 448 19.70 12.18 32.80
N LEU A 449 18.84 11.75 31.87
CA LEU A 449 17.99 10.58 32.08
C LEU A 449 18.81 9.29 32.22
N LEU A 450 19.87 9.12 31.44
CA LEU A 450 20.79 7.99 31.60
C LEU A 450 21.50 8.00 32.95
N GLN A 451 21.86 9.18 33.47
CA GLN A 451 22.36 9.31 34.83
C GLN A 451 21.31 8.85 35.85
N CYS A 452 20.06 9.29 35.75
CA CYS A 452 19.00 8.85 36.66
C CYS A 452 18.82 7.32 36.67
N TYR A 453 18.86 6.66 35.49
CA TYR A 453 18.80 5.20 35.42
C TYR A 453 19.99 4.54 36.15
N ARG A 454 21.19 5.08 36.00
CA ARG A 454 22.40 4.56 36.67
C ARG A 454 22.39 4.81 38.17
N ASP A 455 21.92 5.97 38.62
CA ASP A 455 21.82 6.30 40.04
C ASP A 455 20.85 5.35 40.77
N ILE A 456 19.77 4.93 40.10
CA ILE A 456 18.80 3.95 40.62
C ILE A 456 19.37 2.52 40.59
N PHE A 457 19.88 2.07 39.44
CA PHE A 457 20.28 0.67 39.26
C PHE A 457 21.64 0.32 39.87
N ILE A 458 22.63 1.21 39.74
CA ILE A 458 24.02 0.97 40.13
C ILE A 458 24.34 1.72 41.42
N GLY A 459 23.94 3.00 41.49
CA GLY A 459 24.20 3.84 42.66
C GLY A 459 23.32 3.54 43.87
N ASN A 460 22.20 2.82 43.67
CA ASN A 460 21.15 2.60 44.66
C ASN A 460 20.78 3.88 45.43
N SER A 461 20.71 4.99 44.72
CA SER A 461 20.47 6.33 45.25
C SER A 461 19.24 6.94 44.58
N LEU A 462 18.58 7.88 45.25
CA LEU A 462 17.49 8.62 44.64
C LEU A 462 18.07 9.58 43.59
N PRO A 463 17.48 9.62 42.38
CA PRO A 463 17.90 10.58 41.37
C PRO A 463 17.57 12.01 41.83
N ASP A 464 18.20 13.01 41.22
CA ASP A 464 17.84 14.41 41.44
C ASP A 464 16.42 14.71 40.94
N LEU A 465 15.45 14.57 41.86
CA LEU A 465 14.03 14.76 41.60
C LEU A 465 13.68 16.20 41.19
N GLN A 466 14.49 17.18 41.60
CA GLN A 466 14.23 18.59 41.28
C GLN A 466 14.53 18.85 39.81
N THR A 467 15.72 18.46 39.34
CA THR A 467 16.11 18.60 37.93
C THR A 467 15.24 17.72 37.02
N LEU A 468 14.85 16.53 37.49
CA LEU A 468 13.90 15.66 36.80
C LEU A 468 12.53 16.34 36.62
N GLY A 469 12.04 17.02 37.66
CA GLY A 469 10.79 17.78 37.62
C GLY A 469 10.84 18.91 36.58
N TRP A 470 11.94 19.67 36.53
CA TRP A 470 12.13 20.73 35.52
C TRP A 470 12.10 20.19 34.09
N TRP A 471 12.80 19.08 33.83
CA TRP A 471 12.76 18.42 32.52
C TRP A 471 11.36 17.86 32.19
N GLY A 472 10.65 17.33 33.17
CA GLY A 472 9.26 16.87 33.02
C GLY A 472 8.32 18.01 32.62
N ILE A 473 8.40 19.14 33.32
CA ILE A 473 7.59 20.34 33.04
C ILE A 473 7.95 20.91 31.66
N GLY A 474 9.24 21.06 31.34
CA GLY A 474 9.70 21.56 30.04
C GLY A 474 9.22 20.68 28.89
N SER A 475 9.27 19.36 29.05
CA SER A 475 8.75 18.40 28.07
C SER A 475 7.22 18.50 27.94
N ALA A 476 6.48 18.62 29.04
CA ALA A 476 5.03 18.77 29.01
C ALA A 476 4.58 20.06 28.31
N VAL A 477 5.23 21.20 28.60
CA VAL A 477 4.99 22.48 27.94
C VAL A 477 5.26 22.36 26.43
N THR A 478 6.36 21.71 26.05
CA THR A 478 6.71 21.47 24.65
C THR A 478 5.66 20.61 23.94
N CYS A 479 5.17 19.54 24.59
CA CYS A 479 4.09 18.71 24.05
C CYS A 479 2.80 19.50 23.82
N ILE A 480 2.42 20.39 24.75
CA ILE A 480 1.24 21.25 24.59
C ILE A 480 1.44 22.24 23.43
N GLY A 481 2.61 22.86 23.35
CA GLY A 481 2.98 23.77 22.26
C GLY A 481 2.94 23.08 20.90
N LEU A 482 3.46 21.86 20.81
CA LEU A 482 3.40 21.04 19.60
C LEU A 482 1.95 20.66 19.26
N ALA A 483 1.14 20.22 20.23
CA ALA A 483 -0.26 19.90 19.98
C ALA A 483 -1.03 21.11 19.40
N TYR A 484 -0.72 22.32 19.86
CA TYR A 484 -1.25 23.56 19.28
C TYR A 484 -0.71 23.82 17.87
N ALA A 485 0.60 23.68 17.66
CA ALA A 485 1.23 23.84 16.35
C ALA A 485 0.62 22.87 15.30
N TYR A 486 0.42 21.61 15.66
CA TYR A 486 -0.23 20.61 14.81
C TYR A 486 -1.67 20.95 14.47
N LYS A 487 -2.44 21.52 15.41
CA LYS A 487 -3.79 22.02 15.12
C LYS A 487 -3.76 23.18 14.12
N ARG A 488 -2.81 24.10 14.24
CA ARG A 488 -2.66 25.25 13.33
C ARG A 488 -2.19 24.83 11.93
N LEU A 489 -1.28 23.86 11.85
CA LEU A 489 -0.71 23.34 10.61
C LEU A 489 -1.57 22.28 9.93
N ARG A 490 -2.74 21.92 10.48
CA ARG A 490 -3.63 20.87 9.96
C ARG A 490 -3.95 21.03 8.47
N TYR A 491 -4.12 22.25 7.99
CA TYR A 491 -4.45 22.55 6.59
C TYR A 491 -3.23 22.62 5.67
N VAL A 492 -2.03 22.74 6.24
CA VAL A 492 -0.78 22.92 5.48
C VAL A 492 -0.21 21.55 5.09
N TYR A 493 -0.26 20.56 5.99
CA TYR A 493 0.32 19.23 5.74
C TYR A 493 -0.20 18.53 4.47
N PRO A 494 -1.53 18.48 4.18
CA PRO A 494 -2.00 17.84 2.95
C PRO A 494 -1.50 18.53 1.67
N ARG A 495 -1.28 19.86 1.70
CA ARG A 495 -0.77 20.61 0.55
C ARG A 495 0.70 20.30 0.29
N VAL A 496 1.54 20.34 1.34
CA VAL A 496 2.98 20.07 1.23
C VAL A 496 3.26 18.62 0.82
N LEU A 497 2.38 17.68 1.18
CA LEU A 497 2.54 16.27 0.77
C LEU A 497 2.10 15.99 -0.68
N MET A 498 1.34 16.88 -1.30
CA MET A 498 0.96 16.77 -2.73
C MET A 498 2.03 17.37 -3.66
N GLU A 499 2.89 18.25 -3.14
CA GLU A 499 4.08 18.81 -3.80
C GLU A 499 5.31 17.90 -3.62
#